data_AF-A0A8I0H6I3-F1
#
_entry.id   AF-A0A8I0H6I3-F1
#
_cell.length_a   1.000
_cell.length_b   1.000
_cell.length_c   1.000
_cell.angle_alpha   90.00
_cell.angle_beta   90.00
_cell.angle_gamma   90.00
#
_symmetry.space_group_name_H-M   'P 1'
#
loop_
_entity.id
_entity.type
_entity.pdbx_description
1 polymer ?
#
loop_
_entity_poly.entity_id
_entity_poly.type
_entity_poly.pdbx_seq_one_letter_code
_entity_poly.pdbx_strand_id
1 'polypeptide(L)'
;AREDVQRGQVLAAPGSITPHTEFKAEVYVLSKDEGGRHTPFFSNYRPQFYFRTTDVTGVVHLPEGTEMVMPGDNVEMTVEL
;
A
#
# COMPACT_ATOMS: atom_id res chain seq x y z
N ALA A 1 19.32 18.29 -14.37
CA ALA A 1 18.04 18.71 -14.99
C ALA A 1 17.02 17.58 -15.05
N ARG A 2 17.24 16.51 -15.83
CA ARG A 2 16.33 15.34 -15.84
C ARG A 2 16.47 14.44 -14.62
N GLU A 3 17.64 14.45 -13.98
CA GLU A 3 17.97 13.59 -12.83
C GLU A 3 17.37 14.11 -11.51
N ASP A 4 16.97 15.39 -11.47
CA ASP A 4 16.45 16.05 -10.27
C ASP A 4 14.96 15.77 -10.03
N VAL A 5 14.27 15.19 -11.02
CA VAL A 5 12.86 14.82 -10.96
C VAL A 5 12.65 13.40 -11.44
N GLN A 6 11.93 12.60 -10.66
CA GLN A 6 11.68 11.19 -10.94
C GLN A 6 10.19 10.90 -11.04
N ARG A 7 9.84 9.87 -11.81
CA ARG A 7 8.46 9.38 -11.90
C ARG A 7 7.98 9.00 -10.49
N GLY A 8 6.77 9.43 -10.16
CA GLY A 8 6.18 9.25 -8.84
C GLY A 8 6.21 10.49 -7.94
N GLN A 9 7.06 11.48 -8.26
CA GLN A 9 6.97 12.80 -7.64
C GLN A 9 5.79 13.60 -8.20
N VAL A 10 5.37 14.62 -7.45
CA VAL A 10 4.25 15.50 -7.82
C VAL A 10 4.68 16.96 -7.75
N LEU A 11 4.11 17.79 -8.62
CA LEU A 11 4.13 19.25 -8.47
C LEU A 11 2.94 19.66 -7.60
N ALA A 12 3.21 20.43 -6.55
CA ALA A 12 2.20 20.87 -5.59
C ALA A 12 2.46 22.33 -5.18
N ALA A 13 1.41 23.02 -4.73
CA ALA A 13 1.58 24.35 -4.16
C ALA A 13 2.47 24.28 -2.90
N PRO A 14 3.33 25.28 -2.63
CA PRO A 14 4.21 25.23 -1.48
C PRO A 14 3.44 25.02 -0.17
N GLY A 15 3.83 23.99 0.59
CA GLY A 15 3.22 23.63 1.86
C GLY A 15 1.87 22.89 1.78
N SER A 16 1.36 22.57 0.58
CA SER A 16 0.05 21.91 0.46
C SER A 16 0.08 20.40 0.66
N ILE A 17 1.25 19.76 0.59
CA ILE A 17 1.43 18.32 0.81
C ILE A 17 2.85 18.03 1.28
N THR A 18 2.99 17.04 2.17
CA THR A 18 4.28 16.53 2.66
C THR A 18 4.43 15.05 2.29
N PRO A 19 5.67 14.57 2.03
CA PRO A 19 5.91 13.15 1.80
C PRO A 19 5.80 12.35 3.11
N HIS A 20 5.29 11.12 3.01
CA HIS A 20 5.14 10.19 4.14
C HIS A 20 5.55 8.78 3.72
N THR A 21 6.08 8.00 4.66
CA THR A 21 6.44 6.58 4.46
C THR A 21 5.58 5.64 5.29
N GLU A 22 4.93 6.12 6.35
CA GLU A 22 4.03 5.31 7.18
C GLU A 22 2.60 5.86 7.11
N PHE A 23 1.62 4.97 6.93
CA PHE A 23 0.21 5.35 6.91
C PHE A 23 -0.70 4.19 7.33
N LYS A 24 -1.93 4.53 7.72
CA LYS A 24 -3.03 3.59 7.91
C LYS A 24 -3.95 3.61 6.70
N ALA A 25 -4.44 2.45 6.28
CA ALA A 25 -5.37 2.32 5.18
C ALA A 25 -6.40 1.22 5.45
N GLU A 26 -7.62 1.46 4.97
CA GLU A 26 -8.64 0.42 4.83
C GLU A 26 -8.57 -0.12 3.40
N VAL A 27 -8.40 -1.43 3.27
CA VAL A 27 -8.09 -2.09 2.00
C VAL A 27 -9.06 -3.24 1.77
N TYR A 28 -9.62 -3.27 0.56
CA TYR A 28 -10.31 -4.43 0.02
C TYR A 28 -9.31 -5.35 -0.69
N VAL A 29 -9.24 -6.60 -0.28
CA VAL A 29 -8.39 -7.61 -0.93
C VAL A 29 -9.21 -8.33 -1.98
N LEU A 30 -8.83 -8.20 -3.25
CA LEU A 30 -9.55 -8.86 -4.36
C LEU A 30 -9.66 -10.36 -4.11
N SER A 31 -10.86 -10.89 -4.31
CA SER A 31 -11.15 -12.31 -4.28
C SER A 31 -10.50 -13.04 -5.46
N LYS A 32 -10.50 -14.38 -5.40
CA LYS A 32 -10.01 -15.22 -6.51
C LYS A 32 -10.78 -14.97 -7.81
N ASP A 33 -12.10 -14.80 -7.73
CA ASP A 33 -12.96 -14.65 -8.90
C ASP A 33 -12.79 -13.28 -9.58
N GLU A 34 -12.28 -12.30 -8.83
CA GLU A 34 -11.86 -10.98 -9.34
C GLU A 34 -10.42 -10.98 -9.88
N GLY A 35 -9.77 -12.14 -9.95
CA GLY A 35 -8.37 -12.26 -10.40
C GLY A 35 -7.34 -11.88 -9.33
N GLY A 36 -7.76 -11.82 -8.07
CA GLY A 36 -6.90 -11.56 -6.93
C GLY A 36 -6.09 -12.77 -6.47
N ARG A 37 -5.79 -12.81 -5.18
CA ARG A 37 -4.98 -13.88 -4.59
C ARG A 37 -5.79 -15.17 -4.43
N HIS A 38 -5.10 -16.31 -4.51
CA HIS A 38 -5.67 -17.63 -4.18
C HIS A 38 -5.52 -17.98 -2.70
N THR A 39 -4.50 -17.45 -2.04
CA THR A 39 -4.11 -17.78 -0.66
C THR A 39 -4.06 -16.53 0.21
N PRO A 40 -4.28 -16.67 1.53
CA PRO A 40 -4.16 -15.55 2.45
C PRO A 40 -2.74 -14.96 2.47
N PHE A 41 -2.62 -13.80 3.12
CA PHE A 41 -1.34 -13.24 3.52
C PHE A 41 -1.35 -12.86 5.00
N PHE A 42 -0.15 -12.64 5.54
CA PHE A 42 0.12 -12.40 6.95
C PHE A 42 0.82 -11.04 7.11
N SER A 43 0.99 -10.59 8.36
CA SER A 43 1.90 -9.47 8.67
C SER A 43 3.30 -9.69 8.09
N ASN A 44 3.98 -8.60 7.76
CA ASN A 44 5.23 -8.55 7.00
C ASN A 44 5.11 -8.95 5.52
N TYR A 45 3.90 -9.05 4.97
CA TYR A 45 3.71 -9.15 3.53
C TYR A 45 4.26 -7.87 2.85
N ARG A 46 5.02 -8.04 1.76
CA ARG A 46 5.73 -6.95 1.06
C ARG A 46 5.25 -6.73 -0.38
N PRO A 47 4.02 -6.24 -0.60
CA PRO A 47 3.53 -5.93 -1.95
C PRO A 47 4.10 -4.60 -2.48
N GLN A 48 3.87 -4.35 -3.77
CA GLN A 48 4.01 -3.01 -4.34
C GLN A 48 2.71 -2.23 -4.13
N PHE A 49 2.83 -0.99 -3.65
CA PHE A 49 1.74 -0.04 -3.53
C PHE A 49 1.82 0.97 -4.66
N TYR A 50 0.73 1.11 -5.41
CA TYR A 50 0.62 2.05 -6.50
C TYR A 50 0.00 3.37 -6.03
N PHE A 51 0.79 4.44 -6.02
CA PHE A 51 0.32 5.79 -5.72
C PHE A 51 0.47 6.68 -6.95
N ARG A 52 -0.65 6.93 -7.64
CA ARG A 52 -0.74 7.74 -8.86
C ARG A 52 0.14 7.27 -10.02
N THR A 53 1.46 7.43 -9.92
CA THR A 53 2.45 7.02 -10.93
C THR A 53 3.66 6.31 -10.34
N THR A 54 3.73 6.17 -9.01
CA THR A 54 4.79 5.47 -8.28
C THR A 54 4.33 4.07 -7.91
N ASP A 55 5.22 3.10 -8.10
CA ASP A 55 5.17 1.80 -7.44
C ASP A 55 6.24 1.80 -6.34
N VAL A 56 5.84 1.57 -5.10
CA VAL A 56 6.76 1.50 -3.94
C VAL A 56 6.50 0.23 -3.15
N THR A 57 7.55 -0.48 -2.75
CA THR A 57 7.41 -1.71 -1.96
C THR A 57 7.08 -1.35 -0.53
N GLY A 58 5.92 -1.73 -0.01
CA GLY A 58 5.56 -1.48 1.39
C GLY A 58 5.54 -2.76 2.22
N VAL A 59 5.74 -2.64 3.53
CA VAL A 59 5.57 -3.71 4.52
C VAL A 59 4.21 -3.53 5.19
N VAL A 60 3.38 -4.59 5.17
CA VAL A 60 2.06 -4.59 5.80
C VAL A 60 2.15 -5.05 7.24
N HIS A 61 1.56 -4.27 8.14
CA HIS A 61 1.32 -4.62 9.54
C HIS A 61 -0.19 -4.73 9.80
N LEU A 62 -0.63 -5.96 10.05
CA LEU A 62 -2.00 -6.27 10.43
C LEU A 62 -2.28 -5.84 11.88
N PRO A 63 -3.53 -5.49 12.21
CA PRO A 63 -3.92 -5.10 13.55
C PRO A 63 -3.78 -6.26 14.53
N GLU A 64 -3.67 -5.94 15.81
CA GLU A 64 -3.56 -6.93 16.88
C GLU A 64 -4.77 -7.88 16.86
N GLY A 65 -4.51 -9.20 16.93
CA GLY A 65 -5.54 -10.23 16.83
C GLY A 65 -5.90 -10.66 15.39
N THR A 66 -5.42 -9.97 14.36
CA THR A 66 -5.57 -10.42 12.96
C THR A 66 -4.32 -11.18 12.52
N GLU A 67 -4.41 -12.51 12.52
CA GLU A 67 -3.30 -13.38 12.11
C GLU A 67 -3.08 -13.35 10.59
N MET A 68 -4.17 -13.35 9.82
CA MET A 68 -4.13 -13.41 8.35
C MET A 68 -5.32 -12.70 7.73
N VAL A 69 -5.18 -12.36 6.45
CA VAL A 69 -6.23 -11.75 5.63
C VAL A 69 -6.56 -12.65 4.45
N MET A 70 -7.85 -12.95 4.26
CA MET A 70 -8.33 -13.80 3.17
C MET A 70 -8.65 -12.97 1.91
N PRO A 71 -8.53 -13.55 0.71
CA PRO A 71 -9.06 -12.93 -0.50
C PRO A 71 -10.57 -12.68 -0.38
N GLY A 72 -11.00 -11.44 -0.65
CA GLY A 72 -12.38 -10.97 -0.49
C GLY A 72 -12.65 -10.17 0.80
N ASP A 73 -11.68 -10.09 1.72
CA ASP A 73 -11.84 -9.35 2.98
C ASP A 73 -11.63 -7.84 2.82
N ASN A 74 -12.26 -7.07 3.72
CA ASN A 74 -11.91 -5.67 3.98
C ASN A 74 -11.15 -5.60 5.31
N VAL A 75 -10.01 -4.91 5.33
CA VAL A 75 -9.14 -4.85 6.51
C VAL A 75 -8.50 -3.47 6.67
N GLU A 76 -8.44 -2.98 7.90
CA GLU A 76 -7.57 -1.84 8.26
C GLU A 76 -6.14 -2.36 8.50
N MET A 77 -5.14 -1.74 7.89
CA MET A 77 -3.73 -2.10 8.08
C MET A 77 -2.84 -0.85 8.15
N THR A 78 -1.70 -1.00 8.83
CA THR A 78 -0.61 -0.01 8.79
C THR A 78 0.43 -0.45 7.77
N VAL A 79 0.96 0.49 7.00
CA VAL A 79 1.93 0.22 5.93
C VAL A 79 3.14 1.12 6.08
N GLU A 80 4.33 0.54 5.96
CA GLU A 80 5.61 1.25 5.86
C GLU A 80 6.21 1.07 4.46
N LEU A 81 6.35 2.16 3.68
CA LEU A 81 6.87 2.20 2.30
C LEU A 81 8.40 2.13 2.19
#